data_AF-A0A812XAB4-F1
#
_entry.id   AF-A0A812XAB4-F1
#
_cell.length_a   1.000
_cell.length_b   1.000
_cell.length_c   1.000
_cell.angle_alpha   90.00
_cell.angle_beta   90.00
_cell.angle_gamma   90.00
#
_symmetry.space_group_name_H-M   'P 1'
#
loop_
_entity.id
_entity.type
_entity.pdbx_description
1 polymer ?
#
loop_
_entity_poly.entity_id
_entity_poly.type
_entity_poly.pdbx_seq_one_letter_code
_entity_poly.pdbx_strand_id
1 'polypeptide(L)'
;TIDMGSQHKSGKQQEKNGSLKLYVQIYNVIQILLCSYMVYGLMPCISFPNIFGINSEFDAQGEWFVFVHYLSKFLDWFDTLWIILKKNRKQLSFLHVYHHMTIPMVWGYLLHNGVANGTTRYGAWVNSLTHVIMYSHYLWTSFGLRNPFKHLITGWQIAQFYSCLLHAFVVRALEETECWKMAWLQICYQV
;
A
#
# COMPACT_ATOMS: atom_id res chain seq x y z
N THR A 1 -41.32 32.91 5.43
CA THR A 1 -40.12 32.98 6.31
C THR A 1 -39.12 31.96 5.79
N ILE A 2 -38.09 32.42 5.07
CA ILE A 2 -37.03 31.53 4.57
C ILE A 2 -36.26 31.03 5.78
N ASP A 3 -36.21 29.71 5.97
CA ASP A 3 -35.57 29.06 7.12
C ASP A 3 -34.06 29.31 7.10
N MET A 4 -33.63 30.38 7.78
CA MET A 4 -32.22 30.74 7.96
C MET A 4 -31.43 29.62 8.67
N GLY A 5 -32.10 28.73 9.42
CA GLY A 5 -31.48 27.56 10.05
C GLY A 5 -31.08 26.48 9.05
N SER A 6 -31.84 26.30 7.97
CA SER A 6 -31.53 25.38 6.88
C SER A 6 -30.36 25.85 6.03
N GLN A 7 -30.30 27.15 5.68
CA GLN A 7 -29.19 27.70 4.90
C GLN A 7 -27.86 27.71 5.68
N HIS A 8 -27.89 28.02 6.99
CA HIS A 8 -26.70 27.96 7.85
C HIS A 8 -26.16 26.53 8.02
N LYS A 9 -27.06 25.53 8.13
CA LYS A 9 -26.68 24.11 8.17
C LYS A 9 -26.10 23.65 6.83
N SER A 10 -26.67 24.09 5.72
CA SER A 10 -26.17 23.80 4.37
C SER A 10 -24.76 24.36 4.15
N GLY A 11 -24.52 25.63 4.52
CA GLY A 11 -23.21 26.28 4.39
C GLY A 11 -22.12 25.56 5.20
N LYS A 12 -22.39 25.27 6.48
CA LYS A 12 -21.44 24.51 7.34
C LYS A 12 -21.15 23.11 6.82
N GLN A 13 -22.14 22.45 6.21
CA GLN A 13 -21.97 21.12 5.65
C GLN A 13 -21.17 21.16 4.34
N GLN A 14 -21.34 22.21 3.53
CA GLN A 14 -20.60 22.43 2.30
C GLN A 14 -19.13 22.79 2.58
N GLU A 15 -18.86 23.64 3.58
CA GLU A 15 -17.51 23.95 4.06
C GLU A 15 -16.81 22.70 4.62
N LYS A 16 -17.49 21.95 5.49
CA LYS A 16 -16.95 20.68 6.04
C LYS A 16 -16.60 19.68 4.95
N ASN A 17 -17.42 19.59 3.90
CA ASN A 17 -17.15 18.74 2.74
C ASN A 17 -15.97 19.25 1.91
N GLY A 18 -15.78 20.58 1.79
CA GLY A 18 -14.64 21.20 1.13
C GLY A 18 -13.33 20.92 1.86
N SER A 19 -13.29 21.16 3.17
CA SER A 19 -12.11 20.86 4.00
C SER A 19 -11.75 19.37 3.97
N LEU A 20 -12.74 18.47 4.06
CA LEU A 20 -12.50 17.04 3.96
C LEU A 20 -11.86 16.63 2.62
N LYS A 21 -12.31 17.21 1.50
CA LYS A 21 -11.70 16.95 0.19
C LYS A 21 -10.24 17.40 0.16
N LEU A 22 -9.93 18.58 0.70
CA LEU A 22 -8.57 19.09 0.78
C LEU A 22 -7.65 18.18 1.60
N TYR A 23 -8.11 17.70 2.77
CA TYR A 23 -7.32 16.76 3.58
C TYR A 23 -7.02 15.46 2.84
N VAL A 24 -8.01 14.89 2.13
CA VAL A 24 -7.81 13.69 1.32
C VAL A 24 -6.84 13.94 0.16
N GLN A 25 -6.89 15.12 -0.47
CA GLN A 25 -5.95 15.49 -1.53
C GLN A 25 -4.52 15.59 -1.03
N ILE A 26 -4.29 16.31 0.07
CA ILE A 26 -2.97 16.44 0.70
C ILE A 26 -2.43 15.07 1.08
N TYR A 27 -3.27 14.23 1.71
CA TYR A 27 -2.92 12.86 2.07
C TYR A 27 -2.50 12.03 0.85
N ASN A 28 -3.27 12.06 -0.24
CA ASN A 28 -2.93 11.33 -1.46
C ASN A 28 -1.61 11.82 -2.07
N VAL A 29 -1.33 13.13 -2.06
CA VAL A 29 -0.05 13.68 -2.55
C VAL A 29 1.11 13.19 -1.69
N ILE A 30 1.00 13.25 -0.37
CA ILE A 30 2.02 12.76 0.57
C ILE A 30 2.29 11.27 0.30
N GLN A 31 1.24 10.47 0.16
CA GLN A 31 1.35 9.04 -0.13
C GLN A 31 2.04 8.78 -1.48
N ILE A 32 1.71 9.53 -2.54
CA ILE A 32 2.38 9.41 -3.84
C ILE A 32 3.88 9.70 -3.71
N LEU A 33 4.26 10.77 -3.01
CA LEU A 33 5.66 11.15 -2.83
C LEU A 33 6.43 10.10 -2.01
N LEU A 34 5.84 9.63 -0.90
CA LEU A 34 6.43 8.61 -0.05
C LEU A 34 6.61 7.28 -0.80
N CYS A 35 5.57 6.83 -1.51
CA CYS A 35 5.63 5.59 -2.27
C CYS A 35 6.61 5.70 -3.44
N SER A 36 6.69 6.85 -4.12
CA SER A 36 7.67 7.07 -5.19
C SER A 36 9.10 7.04 -4.66
N TYR A 37 9.35 7.62 -3.48
CA TYR A 37 10.65 7.56 -2.81
C TYR A 37 11.05 6.11 -2.48
N MET A 38 10.11 5.31 -1.96
CA MET A 38 10.36 3.88 -1.70
C MET A 38 10.60 3.08 -2.98
N VAL A 39 9.84 3.32 -4.05
CA VAL A 39 10.04 2.64 -5.35
C VAL A 39 11.44 2.91 -5.89
N TYR A 40 11.91 4.16 -5.85
CA TYR A 40 13.25 4.52 -6.29
C TYR A 40 14.33 3.85 -5.44
N GLY A 41 14.18 3.90 -4.12
CA GLY A 41 15.15 3.32 -3.18
C GLY A 41 15.24 1.80 -3.22
N LEU A 42 14.12 1.12 -3.48
CA LEU A 42 14.05 -0.33 -3.58
C LEU A 42 14.34 -0.85 -5.00
N MET A 43 14.47 0.02 -6.00
CA MET A 43 14.71 -0.38 -7.39
C MET A 43 15.88 -1.36 -7.59
N PRO A 44 17.01 -1.26 -6.85
CA PRO A 44 18.12 -2.21 -6.98
C PRO A 44 17.75 -3.68 -6.67
N CYS A 45 16.61 -3.96 -6.01
CA CYS A 45 16.17 -5.33 -5.76
C CYS A 45 15.72 -6.08 -7.02
N ILE A 46 15.38 -5.37 -8.10
CA ILE A 46 15.04 -5.96 -9.39
C ILE A 46 16.24 -5.79 -10.31
N SER A 47 16.98 -6.87 -10.52
CA SER A 47 18.10 -6.93 -11.45
C SER A 47 17.86 -8.05 -12.47
N PHE A 48 18.32 -7.92 -13.70
CA PHE A 48 18.25 -9.02 -14.67
C PHE A 48 19.54 -9.86 -14.53
N PRO A 49 19.46 -11.21 -14.42
CA PRO A 49 18.29 -12.09 -14.56
C PRO A 49 17.47 -12.32 -13.26
N ASN A 50 17.92 -11.84 -12.10
CA ASN A 50 17.25 -12.05 -10.80
C ASN A 50 16.11 -11.04 -10.52
N ILE A 51 15.04 -11.11 -11.31
CA ILE A 51 13.90 -10.17 -11.24
C ILE A 51 13.17 -10.15 -9.89
N PHE A 52 13.35 -11.20 -9.09
CA PHE A 52 12.70 -11.41 -7.79
C PHE A 52 13.64 -11.14 -6.60
N GLY A 53 14.90 -10.77 -6.85
CA GLY A 53 15.88 -10.52 -5.80
C GLY A 53 16.19 -11.74 -4.93
N ILE A 54 16.04 -12.96 -5.47
CA ILE A 54 16.24 -14.23 -4.77
C ILE A 54 17.68 -14.35 -4.31
N ASN A 55 17.91 -14.80 -3.08
CA ASN A 55 19.23 -14.90 -2.45
C ASN A 55 20.00 -13.56 -2.49
N SER A 56 19.29 -12.42 -2.49
CA SER A 56 19.94 -11.12 -2.43
C SER A 56 20.58 -10.91 -1.06
N GLU A 57 21.85 -10.50 -1.07
CA GLU A 57 22.62 -10.27 0.15
C GLU A 57 22.10 -9.09 0.97
N PHE A 58 22.57 -9.06 2.22
CA PHE A 58 22.30 -7.97 3.15
C PHE A 58 22.72 -6.62 2.54
N ASP A 59 21.77 -5.69 2.43
CA ASP A 59 22.01 -4.30 2.05
C ASP A 59 21.35 -3.34 3.04
N ALA A 60 22.17 -2.55 3.74
CA ALA A 60 21.73 -1.56 4.72
C ALA A 60 20.81 -0.49 4.11
N GLN A 61 21.02 -0.13 2.84
CA GLN A 61 20.15 0.80 2.14
C GLN A 61 18.77 0.16 1.92
N GLY A 62 18.74 -1.08 1.44
CA GLY A 62 17.53 -1.87 1.28
C GLY A 62 16.73 -2.01 2.59
N GLU A 63 17.40 -2.28 3.70
CA GLU A 63 16.76 -2.39 5.02
C GLU A 63 16.10 -1.08 5.45
N TRP A 64 16.78 0.05 5.24
CA TRP A 64 16.22 1.38 5.51
C TRP A 64 14.91 1.60 4.75
N PHE A 65 14.87 1.29 3.45
CA PHE A 65 13.65 1.47 2.67
C PHE A 65 12.54 0.50 3.08
N VAL A 66 12.86 -0.71 3.52
CA VAL A 66 11.87 -1.64 4.07
C VAL A 66 11.35 -1.17 5.43
N PHE A 67 12.19 -0.53 6.24
CA PHE A 67 11.76 0.14 7.47
C PHE A 67 10.81 1.30 7.17
N VAL A 68 11.13 2.15 6.18
CA VAL A 68 10.21 3.22 5.71
C VAL A 68 8.91 2.60 5.19
N HIS A 69 8.98 1.48 4.48
CA HIS A 69 7.81 0.74 4.03
C HIS A 69 6.95 0.25 5.19
N TYR A 70 7.56 -0.32 6.24
CA TYR A 70 6.85 -0.70 7.46
C TYR A 70 6.15 0.50 8.12
N LEU A 71 6.83 1.65 8.25
CA LEU A 71 6.23 2.86 8.79
C LEU A 71 5.05 3.36 7.93
N SER A 72 5.14 3.23 6.60
CA SER A 72 4.04 3.61 5.69
C SER A 72 2.75 2.82 5.96
N LYS A 73 2.83 1.63 6.56
CA LYS A 73 1.66 0.79 6.85
C LYS A 73 0.76 1.35 7.94
N PHE A 74 1.32 2.15 8.84
CA PHE A 74 0.52 2.92 9.78
C PHE A 74 -0.18 4.11 9.08
N LEU A 75 0.42 4.67 8.03
CA LEU A 75 -0.24 5.70 7.21
C LEU A 75 -1.39 5.12 6.38
N ASP A 76 -1.29 3.87 5.97
CA ASP A 76 -2.34 3.16 5.24
C ASP A 76 -3.61 2.92 6.12
N TRP A 77 -3.50 3.00 7.46
CA TRP A 77 -4.69 2.99 8.32
C TRP A 77 -5.60 4.20 8.11
N PHE A 78 -5.05 5.33 7.68
CA PHE A 78 -5.85 6.51 7.34
C PHE A 78 -6.76 6.27 6.12
N ASP A 79 -6.43 5.36 5.21
CA ASP A 79 -7.37 4.96 4.14
C ASP A 79 -8.64 4.36 4.71
N THR A 80 -8.49 3.51 5.72
CA THR A 80 -9.63 2.91 6.42
C THR A 80 -10.45 3.99 7.13
N LEU A 81 -9.79 4.98 7.76
CA LEU A 81 -10.46 6.14 8.34
C LEU A 81 -11.24 6.94 7.30
N TRP A 82 -10.66 7.21 6.12
CA TRP A 82 -11.35 7.93 5.06
C TRP A 82 -12.54 7.16 4.48
N ILE A 83 -12.45 5.84 4.36
CA ILE A 83 -13.56 4.97 3.93
C ILE A 83 -14.71 5.04 4.94
N ILE A 84 -14.40 4.97 6.24
CA ILE A 84 -15.38 5.07 7.33
C ILE A 84 -16.05 6.45 7.32
N LEU A 85 -15.26 7.53 7.19
CA LEU A 85 -15.76 8.90 7.14
C LEU A 85 -16.64 9.17 5.92
N LYS A 86 -16.29 8.61 4.76
CA LYS A 86 -17.11 8.64 3.53
C LYS A 86 -18.31 7.69 3.57
N LYS A 87 -18.47 6.91 4.65
CA LYS A 87 -19.50 5.87 4.83
C LYS A 87 -19.54 4.86 3.68
N ASN A 88 -18.41 4.63 3.01
CA ASN A 88 -18.36 3.75 1.83
C ASN A 88 -18.17 2.28 2.22
N ARG A 89 -19.24 1.67 2.76
CA ARG A 89 -19.22 0.28 3.26
C ARG A 89 -18.86 -0.76 2.19
N LYS A 90 -19.04 -0.45 0.90
CA LYS A 90 -18.66 -1.35 -0.19
C LYS A 90 -17.14 -1.50 -0.35
N GLN A 91 -16.36 -0.50 0.06
CA GLN A 91 -14.90 -0.55 0.05
C GLN A 91 -14.32 -1.17 1.32
N LEU A 92 -15.06 -1.16 2.43
CA LEU A 92 -14.65 -1.76 3.70
C LEU A 92 -15.00 -3.25 3.73
N SER A 93 -14.30 -4.05 2.91
CA SER A 93 -14.46 -5.52 2.93
C SER A 93 -13.74 -6.13 4.14
N PHE A 94 -14.12 -7.37 4.50
CA PHE A 94 -13.41 -8.14 5.51
C PHE A 94 -11.93 -8.30 5.15
N LEU A 95 -11.63 -8.60 3.88
CA LEU A 95 -10.27 -8.76 3.39
C LEU A 95 -9.45 -7.49 3.57
N HIS A 96 -10.02 -6.31 3.28
CA HIS A 96 -9.36 -5.02 3.50
C HIS A 96 -8.97 -4.83 4.97
N VAL A 97 -9.92 -5.04 5.89
CA VAL A 97 -9.66 -4.84 7.32
C VAL A 97 -8.64 -5.85 7.85
N TYR A 98 -8.80 -7.13 7.50
CA TYR A 98 -7.86 -8.19 7.87
C TYR A 98 -6.44 -7.88 7.38
N HIS A 99 -6.31 -7.49 6.11
CA HIS A 99 -5.04 -7.11 5.48
C HIS A 99 -4.37 -5.92 6.18
N HIS A 100 -5.09 -4.81 6.37
CA HIS A 100 -4.50 -3.60 6.99
C HIS A 100 -4.16 -3.77 8.48
N MET A 101 -4.83 -4.68 9.20
CA MET A 101 -4.50 -4.98 10.59
C MET A 101 -3.26 -5.87 10.72
N THR A 102 -3.08 -6.83 9.81
CA THR A 102 -2.03 -7.85 9.90
C THR A 102 -0.72 -7.42 9.22
N ILE A 103 -0.79 -6.61 8.15
CA ILE A 103 0.38 -6.12 7.41
C ILE A 103 1.47 -5.49 8.29
N PRO A 104 1.16 -4.53 9.17
CA PRO A 104 2.19 -3.92 10.01
C PRO A 104 2.85 -4.97 10.93
N MET A 105 2.08 -5.91 11.47
CA MET A 105 2.60 -6.95 12.36
C MET A 105 3.59 -7.88 11.63
N VAL A 106 3.26 -8.28 10.40
CA VAL A 106 4.11 -9.15 9.57
C VAL A 106 5.40 -8.43 9.21
N TRP A 107 5.33 -7.19 8.70
CA TRP A 107 6.53 -6.42 8.35
C TRP A 107 7.40 -6.11 9.56
N GLY A 108 6.79 -5.78 10.71
CA GLY A 108 7.52 -5.56 11.97
C GLY A 108 8.25 -6.82 12.44
N TYR A 109 7.62 -7.99 12.29
CA TYR A 109 8.26 -9.28 12.58
C TYR A 109 9.43 -9.57 11.64
N LEU A 110 9.31 -9.30 10.33
CA LEU A 110 10.39 -9.47 9.37
C LEU A 110 11.59 -8.55 9.68
N LEU A 111 11.34 -7.30 10.04
CA LEU A 111 12.36 -6.33 10.45
C LEU A 111 13.06 -6.77 11.74
N HIS A 112 12.30 -7.20 12.76
CA HIS A 112 12.87 -7.63 14.03
C HIS A 112 13.82 -8.83 13.90
N ASN A 113 13.52 -9.75 12.98
CA ASN A 113 14.34 -10.94 12.73
C ASN A 113 15.49 -10.71 11.73
N GLY A 114 15.68 -9.48 11.23
CA GLY A 114 16.76 -9.14 10.29
C GLY A 114 16.61 -9.75 8.89
N VAL A 115 15.44 -10.31 8.56
CA VAL A 115 15.14 -10.93 7.26
C VAL A 115 14.49 -9.97 6.27
N ALA A 116 14.33 -8.70 6.66
CA ALA A 116 13.60 -7.69 5.91
C ALA A 116 14.30 -7.17 4.66
N ASN A 117 15.61 -7.40 4.47
CA ASN A 117 16.36 -6.75 3.41
C ASN A 117 16.72 -7.64 2.21
N GLY A 118 16.57 -8.97 2.29
CA GLY A 118 16.91 -9.85 1.18
C GLY A 118 15.81 -9.88 0.11
N THR A 119 15.38 -11.10 -0.22
CA THR A 119 14.33 -11.37 -1.21
C THR A 119 12.99 -10.69 -0.90
N THR A 120 12.73 -10.36 0.38
CA THR A 120 11.55 -9.63 0.86
C THR A 120 11.40 -8.21 0.30
N ARG A 121 12.49 -7.56 -0.16
CA ARG A 121 12.46 -6.22 -0.77
C ARG A 121 11.53 -6.14 -1.98
N TYR A 122 11.44 -7.22 -2.75
CA TYR A 122 10.56 -7.29 -3.92
C TYR A 122 9.10 -7.01 -3.56
N GLY A 123 8.62 -7.60 -2.45
CA GLY A 123 7.26 -7.38 -1.95
C GLY A 123 7.00 -5.92 -1.58
N ALA A 124 7.96 -5.29 -0.88
CA ALA A 124 7.88 -3.87 -0.52
C ALA A 124 7.88 -2.97 -1.77
N TRP A 125 8.71 -3.30 -2.77
CA TRP A 125 8.81 -2.53 -4.01
C TRP A 125 7.51 -2.58 -4.82
N VAL A 126 7.00 -3.79 -5.11
CA VAL A 126 5.79 -3.95 -5.94
C VAL A 126 4.54 -3.38 -5.25
N ASN A 127 4.48 -3.47 -3.92
CA ASN A 127 3.42 -2.83 -3.16
C ASN A 127 3.54 -1.30 -3.24
N SER A 128 4.72 -0.73 -3.02
CA SER A 128 4.93 0.72 -3.11
C SER A 128 4.59 1.24 -4.51
N LEU A 129 4.96 0.52 -5.57
CA LEU A 129 4.58 0.86 -6.95
C LEU A 129 3.07 0.85 -7.16
N THR A 130 2.39 -0.17 -6.62
CA THR A 130 0.93 -0.28 -6.67
C THR A 130 0.26 0.88 -5.93
N HIS A 131 0.80 1.28 -4.78
CA HIS A 131 0.31 2.44 -4.02
C HIS A 131 0.49 3.75 -4.79
N VAL A 132 1.62 3.97 -5.49
CA VAL A 132 1.79 5.15 -6.38
C VAL A 132 0.66 5.22 -7.40
N ILE A 133 0.35 4.11 -8.09
CA ILE A 133 -0.70 4.04 -9.11
C ILE A 133 -2.08 4.29 -8.50
N MET A 134 -2.36 3.64 -7.36
CA MET A 134 -3.64 3.76 -6.65
C MET A 134 -3.90 5.18 -6.14
N TYR A 135 -2.94 5.79 -5.43
CA TYR A 135 -3.12 7.14 -4.88
C TYR A 135 -3.14 8.21 -5.97
N SER A 136 -2.43 8.00 -7.07
CA SER A 136 -2.53 8.87 -8.26
C SER A 136 -3.95 8.86 -8.84
N HIS A 137 -4.60 7.70 -8.88
CA HIS A 137 -6.01 7.59 -9.24
C HIS A 137 -6.95 8.24 -8.21
N TYR A 138 -6.70 8.08 -6.91
CA TYR A 138 -7.50 8.73 -5.86
C TYR A 138 -7.36 10.26 -5.89
N LEU A 139 -6.17 10.77 -6.16
CA LEU A 139 -5.94 12.20 -6.37
C LEU A 139 -6.71 12.68 -7.59
N TRP A 140 -6.61 11.99 -8.73
CA TRP A 140 -7.34 12.34 -9.94
C TRP A 140 -8.86 12.39 -9.74
N THR A 141 -9.42 11.37 -9.09
CA THR A 141 -10.86 11.28 -8.82
C THR A 141 -11.33 12.28 -7.75
N SER A 142 -10.44 12.74 -6.86
CA SER A 142 -10.78 13.78 -5.87
C SER A 142 -11.11 15.14 -6.49
N PHE A 143 -10.58 15.43 -7.68
CA PHE A 143 -10.92 16.62 -8.47
C PHE A 143 -12.29 16.53 -9.16
N GLY A 144 -13.02 15.42 -8.98
CA GLY A 144 -14.31 15.18 -9.64
C GLY A 144 -14.18 14.63 -11.06
N LEU A 145 -12.95 14.30 -11.50
CA LEU A 145 -12.70 13.73 -12.81
C LEU A 145 -12.99 12.22 -12.81
N ARG A 146 -13.77 11.76 -13.79
CA ARG A 146 -14.04 10.33 -13.99
C ARG A 146 -12.84 9.70 -14.70
N ASN A 147 -12.17 8.76 -14.04
CA ASN A 147 -11.05 8.03 -14.65
C ASN A 147 -11.58 6.77 -15.39
N PRO A 148 -11.44 6.66 -16.73
CA PRO A 148 -11.89 5.50 -17.49
C PRO A 148 -11.02 4.25 -17.23
N PHE A 149 -9.78 4.44 -16.78
CA PHE A 149 -8.79 3.37 -16.54
C PHE A 149 -8.89 2.72 -15.16
N LYS A 150 -9.96 2.99 -14.40
CA LYS A 150 -10.17 2.37 -13.08
C LYS A 150 -10.07 0.84 -13.10
N HIS A 151 -10.52 0.22 -14.19
CA HIS A 151 -10.52 -1.24 -14.35
C HIS A 151 -9.11 -1.80 -14.54
N LEU A 152 -8.21 -1.06 -15.22
CA LEU A 152 -6.81 -1.43 -15.36
C LEU A 152 -6.09 -1.36 -14.01
N ILE A 153 -6.42 -0.38 -13.17
CA ILE A 153 -5.85 -0.24 -11.82
C ILE A 153 -6.26 -1.41 -10.94
N THR A 154 -7.53 -1.81 -10.96
CA THR A 154 -7.98 -3.01 -10.25
C THR A 154 -7.31 -4.28 -10.80
N GLY A 155 -7.15 -4.38 -12.12
CA GLY A 155 -6.40 -5.46 -12.75
C GLY A 155 -4.94 -5.51 -12.29
N TRP A 156 -4.30 -4.35 -12.16
CA TRP A 156 -2.93 -4.23 -11.64
C TRP A 156 -2.81 -4.67 -10.18
N GLN A 157 -3.75 -4.29 -9.31
CA GLN A 157 -3.75 -4.74 -7.91
C GLN A 157 -3.87 -6.27 -7.79
N ILE A 158 -4.72 -6.87 -8.62
CA ILE A 158 -4.85 -8.33 -8.68
C ILE A 158 -3.55 -8.97 -9.21
N ALA A 159 -2.94 -8.38 -10.25
CA ALA A 159 -1.66 -8.85 -10.77
C ALA A 159 -0.54 -8.76 -9.73
N GLN A 160 -0.47 -7.68 -8.95
CA GLN A 160 0.47 -7.53 -7.84
C GLN A 160 0.29 -8.63 -6.80
N PHE A 161 -0.95 -8.95 -6.43
CA PHE A 161 -1.25 -10.03 -5.51
C PHE A 161 -0.72 -11.39 -6.02
N TYR A 162 -1.01 -11.74 -7.28
CA TYR A 162 -0.49 -12.97 -7.89
C TYR A 162 1.03 -12.97 -8.03
N SER A 163 1.63 -11.81 -8.30
CA SER A 163 3.09 -11.66 -8.38
C SER A 163 3.75 -11.93 -7.02
N CYS A 164 3.17 -11.41 -5.93
CA CYS A 164 3.63 -11.69 -4.56
C CYS A 164 3.44 -13.16 -4.16
N LEU A 165 2.37 -13.81 -4.61
CA LEU A 165 2.17 -15.25 -4.41
C LEU A 165 3.22 -16.07 -5.16
N LEU A 166 3.41 -15.79 -6.45
CA LEU A 166 4.43 -16.45 -7.27
C LEU A 166 5.83 -16.27 -6.65
N HIS A 167 6.15 -15.05 -6.22
CA HIS A 167 7.39 -14.75 -5.52
C HIS A 167 7.57 -15.61 -4.26
N ALA A 168 6.54 -15.76 -3.44
CA ALA A 168 6.59 -16.61 -2.25
C ALA A 168 6.85 -18.10 -2.59
N PHE A 169 6.23 -18.62 -3.66
CA PHE A 169 6.49 -19.99 -4.12
C PHE A 169 7.91 -20.16 -4.65
N VAL A 170 8.41 -19.18 -5.39
CA VAL A 170 9.76 -19.21 -5.96
C VAL A 170 10.82 -19.12 -4.87
N VAL A 171 10.63 -18.23 -3.89
CA VAL A 171 11.46 -18.17 -2.66
C VAL A 171 11.47 -19.53 -1.98
N ARG A 172 10.31 -20.14 -1.78
CA ARG A 172 10.24 -21.45 -1.13
C ARG A 172 11.01 -22.54 -1.88
N ALA A 173 11.05 -22.47 -3.21
CA ALA A 173 11.67 -23.48 -4.07
C ALA A 173 13.17 -23.26 -4.31
N LEU A 174 13.64 -22.01 -4.37
CA LEU A 174 14.99 -21.65 -4.82
C LEU A 174 15.83 -20.91 -3.78
N GLU A 175 15.24 -20.46 -2.68
CA GLU A 175 15.99 -19.79 -1.60
C GLU A 175 16.75 -20.84 -0.78
N GLU A 176 18.07 -20.75 -0.81
CA GLU A 176 18.96 -21.65 -0.04
C GLU A 176 19.21 -21.11 1.38
N THR A 177 18.80 -19.87 1.65
CA THR A 177 18.91 -19.23 2.97
C THR A 177 17.75 -19.63 3.89
N GLU A 178 17.93 -19.52 5.21
CA GLU A 178 16.92 -19.84 6.24
C GLU A 178 15.61 -19.00 6.13
N CYS A 179 15.53 -18.04 5.19
CA CYS A 179 14.33 -17.27 4.86
C CYS A 179 13.12 -18.12 4.45
N TRP A 180 13.31 -19.36 3.97
CA TRP A 180 12.20 -20.22 3.55
C TRP A 180 11.18 -20.51 4.67
N LYS A 181 11.60 -20.50 5.94
CA LYS A 181 10.69 -20.67 7.09
C LYS A 181 9.68 -19.51 7.19
N MET A 182 10.08 -18.32 6.75
CA MET A 182 9.24 -17.11 6.75
C MET A 182 8.37 -16.99 5.50
N ALA A 183 8.65 -17.73 4.43
CA ALA A 183 7.80 -17.78 3.24
C ALA A 183 6.38 -18.32 3.56
N TRP A 184 6.25 -19.21 4.56
CA TRP A 184 4.96 -19.65 5.06
C TRP A 184 4.13 -18.53 5.69
N LEU A 185 4.76 -17.55 6.35
CA LEU A 185 4.04 -16.38 6.85
C LEU A 185 3.42 -15.59 5.69
N GLN A 186 4.15 -15.43 4.58
CA GLN A 186 3.63 -14.77 3.40
C GLN A 186 2.46 -15.55 2.77
N ILE A 187 2.54 -16.88 2.69
CA ILE A 187 1.44 -17.70 2.15
C ILE A 187 0.20 -17.67 3.06
N CYS A 188 0.36 -17.86 4.38
CA CYS A 188 -0.76 -17.84 5.33
C CYS A 188 -1.43 -16.47 5.46
N TYR A 189 -0.68 -15.40 5.16
CA TYR A 189 -1.17 -14.02 5.18
C TYR A 189 -1.92 -13.62 3.89
N GLN A 190 -1.53 -14.21 2.77
CA GLN A 190 -2.05 -13.87 1.44
C GLN A 190 -3.32 -14.68 1.08
N VAL A 191 -3.68 -15.71 1.86
CA VAL A 191 -4.92 -16.51 1.76
C VAL A 191 -6.00 -15.93 2.69
#